data_AF-A0A1E4JAF1-F1
#
_entry.id   AF-A0A1E4JAF1-F1
#
_cell.length_a   1.000
_cell.length_b   1.000
_cell.length_c   1.000
_cell.angle_alpha   90.00
_cell.angle_beta   90.00
_cell.angle_gamma   90.00
#
_symmetry.space_group_name_H-M   'P 1'
#
loop_
_entity.id
_entity.type
_entity.pdbx_description
1 polymer ?
#
loop_
_entity_poly.entity_id
_entity_poly.type
_entity_poly.pdbx_seq_one_letter_code
_entity_poly.pdbx_strand_id
1 'polypeptide(L)'
;MAFTTAQRAFLQAGALLFLLGLAQGAFIQAFANPRMALSAHLTAVQSGMALMIAGIAWSAAALNAIPARIARLSIVIGMYGLWIGLTMAAATGASRGLPMAGAGHGAAAATEALVSSLILASSALMTIGWALFVIGLIRRESA
;
A
#
# COMPACT_ATOMS: atom_id res chain seq x y z
N MET A 1 -12.74 24.86 2.88
CA MET A 1 -11.26 24.74 2.82
C MET A 1 -10.92 24.00 1.53
N ALA A 2 -10.05 24.53 0.67
CA ALA A 2 -9.68 23.86 -0.57
C ALA A 2 -8.43 23.00 -0.36
N PHE A 3 -8.49 21.72 -0.74
CA PHE A 3 -7.33 20.82 -0.66
C PHE A 3 -6.24 21.22 -1.67
N THR A 4 -4.98 21.15 -1.25
CA THR A 4 -3.81 21.31 -2.12
C THR A 4 -3.69 20.17 -3.13
N THR A 5 -2.86 20.33 -4.17
CA THR A 5 -2.61 19.28 -5.16
C THR A 5 -2.09 17.98 -4.53
N ALA A 6 -1.21 18.07 -3.52
CA ALA A 6 -0.68 16.90 -2.82
C ALA A 6 -1.77 16.15 -2.05
N GLN A 7 -2.63 16.88 -1.32
CA GLN A 7 -3.76 16.30 -0.60
C GLN A 7 -4.77 15.63 -1.55
N ARG A 8 -5.09 16.29 -2.67
CA ARG A 8 -5.97 15.73 -3.71
C ARG A 8 -5.40 14.44 -4.29
N ALA A 9 -4.09 14.39 -4.56
CA ALA A 9 -3.45 13.18 -5.06
C ALA A 9 -3.59 12.01 -4.09
N PHE A 10 -3.40 12.24 -2.78
CA PHE A 10 -3.65 11.22 -1.75
C PHE A 10 -5.11 10.76 -1.70
N LEU A 11 -6.05 11.70 -1.72
CA LEU A 11 -7.48 11.41 -1.67
C LEU A 11 -7.92 10.58 -2.89
N GLN A 12 -7.49 10.98 -4.09
CA GLN A 12 -7.80 10.27 -5.34
C GLN A 12 -7.17 8.89 -5.37
N ALA A 13 -5.87 8.78 -5.04
CA ALA A 13 -5.17 7.50 -5.00
C ALA A 13 -5.78 6.56 -3.94
N GLY A 14 -6.17 7.10 -2.79
CA GLY A 14 -6.81 6.34 -1.72
C GLY A 14 -8.21 5.85 -2.09
N ALA A 15 -9.05 6.74 -2.64
CA ALA A 15 -10.39 6.39 -3.10
C ALA A 15 -10.36 5.35 -4.24
N LEU A 16 -9.41 5.50 -5.17
CA LEU A 16 -9.22 4.52 -6.25
C LEU A 16 -8.79 3.16 -5.71
N LEU A 17 -7.80 3.11 -4.81
CA LEU A 17 -7.33 1.85 -4.23
C LEU A 17 -8.42 1.17 -3.39
N PHE A 18 -9.19 1.96 -2.65
CA PHE A 18 -10.35 1.48 -1.90
C PHE A 18 -11.39 0.84 -2.83
N LEU A 19 -11.73 1.51 -3.93
CA LEU A 19 -12.67 1.00 -4.93
C LEU A 19 -12.16 -0.29 -5.58
N LEU A 20 -10.87 -0.34 -5.94
CA LEU A 20 -10.23 -1.56 -6.47
C LEU A 20 -10.27 -2.70 -5.45
N GLY A 21 -10.06 -2.38 -4.17
CA GLY A 21 -10.24 -3.33 -3.07
C GLY A 21 -11.65 -3.90 -3.00
N LEU A 22 -12.69 -3.06 -3.06
CA LEU A 22 -14.09 -3.51 -3.09
C LEU A 22 -14.37 -4.42 -4.29
N ALA A 23 -13.91 -4.02 -5.48
CA ALA A 23 -14.06 -4.82 -6.69
C ALA A 23 -13.38 -6.19 -6.53
N GLN A 24 -12.14 -6.23 -6.05
CA GLN A 24 -11.43 -7.47 -5.78
C GLN A 24 -12.14 -8.35 -4.74
N GLY A 25 -12.79 -7.74 -3.75
CA GLY A 25 -13.59 -8.44 -2.74
C GLY A 25 -14.68 -9.33 -3.35
N ALA A 26 -15.29 -8.90 -4.46
CA ALA A 26 -16.30 -9.66 -5.18
C ALA A 26 -15.74 -10.91 -5.89
N PHE A 27 -14.44 -10.97 -6.14
CA PHE A 27 -13.78 -12.05 -6.89
C PHE A 27 -12.83 -12.90 -6.03
N ILE A 28 -12.84 -12.77 -4.70
CA ILE A 28 -11.89 -13.47 -3.80
C ILE A 28 -11.83 -14.98 -4.08
N GLN A 29 -12.97 -15.63 -4.28
CA GLN A 29 -13.05 -17.09 -4.47
C GLN A 29 -12.57 -17.55 -5.85
N ALA A 30 -12.33 -16.63 -6.79
CA ALA A 30 -11.84 -16.95 -8.13
C ALA A 30 -10.31 -17.05 -8.21
N PHE A 31 -9.58 -16.69 -7.15
CA PHE A 31 -8.13 -16.74 -7.11
C PHE A 31 -7.61 -18.14 -6.76
N ALA A 32 -6.40 -18.47 -7.23
CA ALA A 32 -5.74 -19.74 -6.91
C ALA A 32 -5.52 -19.92 -5.40
N ASN A 33 -5.26 -18.83 -4.67
CA ASN A 33 -5.24 -18.80 -3.22
C ASN A 33 -6.24 -17.77 -2.67
N PRO A 34 -7.48 -18.19 -2.34
CA PRO A 34 -8.51 -17.29 -1.82
C PRO A 34 -8.15 -16.62 -0.47
N ARG A 35 -7.32 -17.27 0.36
CA ARG A 35 -6.84 -16.66 1.62
C ARG A 35 -5.91 -15.49 1.35
N MET A 36 -5.01 -15.64 0.39
CA MET A 36 -4.14 -14.54 -0.05
C MET A 36 -4.95 -13.44 -0.76
N ALA A 37 -5.99 -13.79 -1.53
CA ALA A 37 -6.88 -12.81 -2.15
C ALA A 37 -7.63 -11.97 -1.11
N LEU A 38 -8.06 -12.59 0.00
CA LEU A 38 -8.63 -11.88 1.15
C LEU A 38 -7.60 -10.93 1.79
N SER A 39 -6.36 -11.37 1.98
CA SER A 39 -5.28 -10.49 2.47
C SER A 39 -5.07 -9.31 1.52
N ALA A 40 -4.98 -9.55 0.22
CA ALA A 40 -4.84 -8.52 -0.80
C ALA A 40 -6.03 -7.52 -0.78
N HIS A 41 -7.25 -8.02 -0.62
CA HIS A 41 -8.47 -7.19 -0.53
C HIS A 41 -8.35 -6.27 0.68
N LEU A 42 -8.10 -6.82 1.87
CA LEU A 42 -7.97 -6.05 3.10
C LEU A 42 -6.83 -5.03 3.01
N THR A 43 -5.70 -5.38 2.40
CA THR A 43 -4.61 -4.44 2.15
C THR A 43 -5.05 -3.27 1.26
N ALA A 44 -5.81 -3.51 0.19
CA ALA A 44 -6.33 -2.44 -0.66
C ALA A 44 -7.29 -1.51 0.10
N VAL A 45 -8.27 -2.07 0.82
CA VAL A 45 -9.26 -1.26 1.54
C VAL A 45 -8.60 -0.44 2.66
N GLN A 46 -7.72 -1.06 3.45
CA GLN A 46 -7.01 -0.39 4.54
C GLN A 46 -6.03 0.66 4.03
N SER A 47 -5.25 0.34 2.99
CA SER A 47 -4.33 1.30 2.39
C SER A 47 -5.07 2.46 1.74
N GLY A 48 -6.21 2.19 1.10
CA GLY A 48 -7.09 3.22 0.55
C GLY A 48 -7.58 4.20 1.61
N MET A 49 -8.06 3.69 2.75
CA MET A 49 -8.44 4.52 3.91
C MET A 49 -7.23 5.29 4.46
N ALA A 50 -6.09 4.63 4.65
CA ALA A 50 -4.88 5.26 5.17
C ALA A 50 -4.37 6.39 4.27
N LEU A 51 -4.41 6.23 2.94
CA LEU A 51 -4.10 7.28 1.97
C LEU A 51 -5.04 8.47 2.10
N MET A 52 -6.34 8.23 2.23
CA MET A 52 -7.32 9.31 2.37
C MET A 52 -7.11 10.08 3.69
N ILE A 53 -6.88 9.36 4.80
CA ILE A 53 -6.58 9.96 6.11
C ILE A 53 -5.28 10.76 6.05
N ALA A 54 -4.22 10.20 5.48
CA ALA A 54 -2.94 10.89 5.29
C ALA A 54 -3.11 12.15 4.42
N GLY A 55 -3.94 12.10 3.38
CA GLY A 55 -4.28 13.26 2.55
C GLY A 55 -4.99 14.37 3.33
N ILE A 56 -5.92 14.02 4.22
CA ILE A 56 -6.58 15.00 5.10
C ILE A 56 -5.58 15.60 6.08
N ALA A 57 -4.77 14.75 6.73
CA ALA A 57 -3.79 15.15 7.73
C ALA A 57 -2.51 15.78 7.15
N TRP A 58 -2.35 15.80 5.83
CA TRP A 58 -1.07 16.16 5.19
C TRP A 58 -0.56 17.55 5.56
N SER A 59 -1.47 18.52 5.72
CA SER A 59 -1.10 19.89 6.09
C SER A 59 -0.59 20.03 7.51
N ALA A 60 -0.79 19.01 8.37
CA ALA A 60 -0.22 19.00 9.72
C ALA A 60 1.23 18.50 9.75
N ALA A 61 1.73 17.89 8.67
CA ALA A 61 3.09 17.38 8.60
C ALA A 61 4.06 18.46 8.10
N ALA A 62 4.92 18.96 8.98
CA ALA A 62 5.95 19.93 8.65
C ALA A 62 7.16 19.25 8.01
N LEU A 63 7.18 19.20 6.67
CA LEU A 63 8.27 18.62 5.89
C LEU A 63 8.77 19.59 4.82
N ASN A 64 10.10 19.71 4.72
CA ASN A 64 10.74 20.40 3.61
C ASN A 64 10.42 19.71 2.27
N ALA A 65 10.57 20.43 1.15
CA ALA A 65 10.12 19.97 -0.16
C ALA A 65 10.61 18.56 -0.57
N ILE A 66 11.89 18.24 -0.30
CA ILE A 66 12.48 16.94 -0.66
C ILE A 66 11.87 15.79 0.18
N PRO A 67 11.95 15.77 1.53
CA PRO A 67 11.37 14.69 2.32
C PRO A 67 9.85 14.60 2.16
N ALA A 68 9.14 15.71 1.94
CA ALA A 68 7.71 15.70 1.62
C ALA A 68 7.42 14.94 0.31
N ARG A 69 8.22 15.17 -0.74
CA ARG A 69 8.09 14.47 -2.01
C ARG A 69 8.40 12.98 -1.88
N ILE A 70 9.48 12.62 -1.17
CA ILE A 70 9.85 11.23 -0.91
C ILE A 70 8.74 10.54 -0.12
N ALA A 71 8.27 11.13 0.98
CA ALA A 71 7.19 10.59 1.79
C ALA A 71 5.94 10.30 0.95
N ARG A 72 5.50 11.28 0.16
CA ARG A 72 4.32 11.15 -0.70
C ARG A 72 4.46 10.01 -1.71
N LEU A 73 5.56 9.97 -2.45
CA LEU A 73 5.78 8.94 -3.46
C LEU A 73 5.92 7.56 -2.82
N SER A 74 6.70 7.44 -1.75
CA SER A 74 6.94 6.16 -1.08
C SER A 74 5.69 5.58 -0.44
N ILE A 75 4.81 6.41 0.17
CA ILE A 75 3.53 5.93 0.71
C ILE A 75 2.65 5.41 -0.42
N VAL A 76 2.43 6.19 -1.48
CA VAL A 76 1.53 5.82 -2.57
C VAL A 76 2.06 4.58 -3.33
N ILE A 77 3.33 4.62 -3.74
CA ILE A 77 3.94 3.52 -4.50
C ILE A 77 4.04 2.26 -3.63
N GLY A 78 4.41 2.39 -2.35
CA GLY A 78 4.51 1.25 -1.45
C GLY A 78 3.15 0.58 -1.20
N MET A 79 2.08 1.34 -1.03
CA MET A 79 0.74 0.80 -0.81
C MET A 79 0.18 0.09 -2.05
N TYR A 80 0.29 0.72 -3.23
CA TYR A 80 -0.14 0.10 -4.48
C TYR A 80 0.72 -1.11 -4.83
N GLY A 81 2.04 -1.01 -4.69
CA GLY A 81 2.97 -2.11 -4.97
C GLY A 81 2.72 -3.31 -4.07
N LEU A 82 2.43 -3.09 -2.78
CA LEU A 82 2.12 -4.16 -1.85
C LEU A 82 0.81 -4.85 -2.23
N TRP A 83 -0.24 -4.08 -2.54
CA TRP A 83 -1.51 -4.64 -3.03
C TRP A 83 -1.33 -5.46 -4.32
N ILE A 84 -0.57 -4.94 -5.29
CA ILE A 84 -0.28 -5.66 -6.55
C ILE A 84 0.47 -6.96 -6.24
N GLY A 85 1.50 -6.91 -5.40
CA GLY A 85 2.27 -8.10 -5.01
C GLY A 85 1.39 -9.17 -4.36
N LEU A 86 0.50 -8.79 -3.44
CA LEU A 86 -0.45 -9.71 -2.80
C LEU A 86 -1.47 -10.27 -3.80
N THR A 87 -1.94 -9.45 -4.74
CA THR A 87 -2.90 -9.88 -5.77
C THR A 87 -2.25 -10.86 -6.74
N MET A 88 -1.00 -10.62 -7.12
CA MET A 88 -0.19 -11.57 -7.90
C MET A 88 0.03 -12.86 -7.12
N ALA A 89 0.39 -12.78 -5.83
CA ALA A 89 0.54 -13.94 -4.95
C ALA A 89 -0.75 -14.78 -4.92
N ALA A 90 -1.90 -14.13 -4.78
CA ALA A 90 -3.20 -14.77 -4.79
C ALA A 90 -3.53 -15.44 -6.13
N ALA A 91 -3.19 -14.79 -7.25
CA ALA A 91 -3.48 -15.28 -8.59
C ALA A 91 -2.58 -16.46 -8.98
N THR A 92 -1.32 -16.45 -8.58
CA THR A 92 -0.33 -17.47 -8.97
C THR A 92 -0.12 -18.56 -7.92
N GLY A 93 -0.62 -18.38 -6.69
CA GLY A 93 -0.33 -19.25 -5.56
C GLY A 93 1.05 -19.05 -4.93
N ALA A 94 1.76 -17.96 -5.25
CA ALA A 94 3.07 -17.68 -4.65
C ALA A 94 2.93 -17.45 -3.13
N SER A 95 3.80 -18.06 -2.34
CA SER A 95 3.60 -18.18 -0.89
C SER A 95 4.84 -17.86 -0.04
N ARG A 96 6.04 -17.80 -0.62
CA ARG A 96 7.30 -17.74 0.16
C ARG A 96 7.40 -16.52 1.08
N GLY A 97 6.94 -15.36 0.62
CA GLY A 97 7.00 -14.12 1.41
C GLY A 97 5.99 -14.05 2.56
N LEU A 98 4.97 -14.92 2.58
CA LEU A 98 3.79 -14.79 3.45
C LEU A 98 3.28 -16.18 3.89
N PRO A 99 4.00 -16.89 4.76
CA PRO A 99 3.77 -18.31 5.05
C PRO A 99 2.37 -18.60 5.62
N MET A 100 1.80 -17.69 6.41
CA MET A 100 0.46 -17.88 6.98
C MET A 100 -0.65 -17.85 5.89
N ALA A 101 -0.64 -16.81 5.04
CA ALA A 101 -1.62 -16.66 3.97
C ALA A 101 -1.35 -17.62 2.79
N GLY A 102 -0.08 -17.99 2.60
CA GLY A 102 0.40 -18.85 1.51
C GLY A 102 0.38 -20.35 1.78
N ALA A 103 0.09 -20.79 3.01
CA ALA A 103 0.18 -22.21 3.38
C ALA A 103 -0.56 -23.14 2.39
N GLY A 104 0.07 -24.25 1.99
CA GLY A 104 -0.50 -25.20 1.03
C GLY A 104 -0.48 -24.74 -0.43
N HIS A 105 0.12 -23.59 -0.74
CA HIS A 105 0.30 -23.10 -2.11
C HIS A 105 1.79 -22.91 -2.42
N GLY A 106 2.11 -22.88 -3.71
CA GLY A 106 3.43 -22.50 -4.18
C GLY A 106 3.40 -22.21 -5.68
N ALA A 107 4.36 -21.42 -6.13
CA ALA A 107 4.54 -21.10 -7.55
C ALA A 107 5.95 -21.47 -8.04
N ALA A 108 6.17 -21.35 -9.36
CA ALA A 108 7.49 -21.50 -9.96
C ALA A 108 8.50 -20.53 -9.32
N ALA A 109 9.77 -20.94 -9.28
CA ALA A 109 10.79 -20.22 -8.52
C ALA A 109 10.95 -18.75 -8.94
N ALA A 110 10.83 -18.45 -10.24
CA ALA A 110 10.87 -17.11 -10.77
C ALA A 110 9.68 -16.25 -10.29
N THR A 111 8.47 -16.81 -10.28
CA THR A 111 7.25 -16.14 -9.79
C THR A 111 7.35 -15.82 -8.31
N GLU A 112 7.80 -16.79 -7.50
CA GLU A 112 8.02 -16.59 -6.07
C GLU A 112 9.03 -15.47 -5.80
N ALA A 113 10.15 -15.44 -6.53
CA ALA A 113 11.17 -14.41 -6.39
C ALA A 113 10.65 -13.02 -6.79
N LEU A 114 9.92 -12.94 -7.90
CA LEU A 114 9.32 -11.69 -8.38
C LEU A 114 8.30 -11.14 -7.36
N VAL A 115 7.36 -11.99 -6.92
CA VAL A 115 6.31 -11.59 -5.98
C VAL A 115 6.91 -11.22 -4.62
N SER A 116 7.85 -12.00 -4.10
CA SER A 116 8.48 -11.72 -2.80
C SER A 116 9.30 -10.43 -2.84
N SER A 117 10.05 -10.17 -3.91
CA SER A 117 10.83 -8.94 -4.06
C SER A 117 9.94 -7.71 -4.19
N LEU A 118 8.83 -7.81 -4.93
CA LEU A 118 7.84 -6.74 -5.03
C LEU A 118 7.20 -6.42 -3.68
N ILE A 119 6.75 -7.45 -2.94
CA ILE A 119 6.17 -7.28 -1.60
C ILE A 119 7.17 -6.63 -0.64
N LEU A 120 8.42 -7.10 -0.65
CA LEU A 120 9.47 -6.58 0.23
C LEU A 120 9.82 -5.13 -0.10
N ALA A 121 10.08 -4.81 -1.37
CA ALA A 121 10.40 -3.46 -1.82
C ALA A 121 9.26 -2.48 -1.53
N SER A 122 8.01 -2.90 -1.77
CA SER A 122 6.82 -2.09 -1.50
C SER A 122 6.63 -1.83 -0.01
N SER A 123 6.86 -2.84 0.84
CA SER A 123 6.83 -2.71 2.30
C SER A 123 7.90 -1.75 2.80
N ALA A 124 9.13 -1.83 2.25
CA ALA A 124 10.21 -0.91 2.59
C ALA A 124 9.87 0.54 2.21
N LEU A 125 9.38 0.79 0.99
CA LEU A 125 8.93 2.12 0.56
C LEU A 125 7.84 2.65 1.48
N MET A 126 6.80 1.86 1.73
CA MET A 126 5.70 2.25 2.61
C MET A 126 6.22 2.62 4.01
N THR A 127 7.15 1.83 4.56
CA THR A 127 7.75 2.08 5.88
C THR A 127 8.54 3.39 5.91
N ILE A 128 9.39 3.64 4.90
CA ILE A 128 10.16 4.89 4.76
C ILE A 128 9.21 6.09 4.65
N GLY A 129 8.16 5.96 3.83
CA GLY A 129 7.22 7.04 3.59
C GLY A 129 6.43 7.43 4.84
N TRP A 130 5.92 6.44 5.58
CA TRP A 130 5.23 6.67 6.86
C TRP A 130 6.17 7.18 7.95
N ALA A 131 7.42 6.70 8.01
CA ALA A 131 8.40 7.23 8.95
C ALA A 131 8.64 8.73 8.73
N LEU A 132 8.81 9.16 7.48
CA LEU A 132 8.94 10.58 7.15
C LEU A 132 7.67 11.37 7.48
N PHE A 133 6.48 10.82 7.20
CA PHE A 133 5.22 11.47 7.54
C PHE A 133 5.09 11.68 9.06
N VAL A 134 5.39 10.66 9.86
CA VAL A 134 5.39 10.73 11.33
C VAL A 134 6.42 11.74 11.84
N ILE A 135 7.64 11.74 11.29
CA ILE A 135 8.65 12.75 11.61
C ILE A 135 8.12 14.16 11.32
N GLY A 136 7.43 14.34 10.19
CA GLY A 136 6.79 15.61 9.83
C GLY A 136 5.70 16.03 10.81
N LEU A 137 4.90 15.10 11.33
CA LEU A 137 3.88 15.39 12.33
C LEU A 137 4.46 15.74 13.71
N ILE A 138 5.60 15.13 14.08
CA ILE A 138 6.25 15.35 15.38
C ILE A 138 7.05 16.66 15.39
N ARG A 139 7.66 17.04 14.26
CA ARG A 139 8.37 18.30 14.11
C ARG A 139 7.36 19.46 14.15
N ARG A 140 7.17 20.07 15.32
CA ARG A 140 6.52 21.38 15.43
C ARG A 140 7.29 22.37 14.56
N GLU A 141 6.60 23.10 13.70
CA GLU A 141 7.11 24.40 13.26
C GLU A 141 7.28 25.23 14.55
N SER A 142 8.51 25.67 14.83
CA SER A 142 8.74 26.68 15.85
C SER A 142 7.96 27.91 15.42
N ALA A 143 6.81 28.13 16.06
CA ALA A 143 6.02 29.35 15.93
C ALA A 143 6.82 30.57 16.36
#